data_AF-A0A8C4MS28-F1
#
_entry.id   AF-A0A8C4MS28-F1
#
_cell.length_a   1.000
_cell.length_b   1.000
_cell.length_c   1.000
_cell.angle_alpha   90.00
_cell.angle_beta   90.00
_cell.angle_gamma   90.00
#
_symmetry.space_group_name_H-M   'P 1'
#
loop_
_entity.id
_entity.type
_entity.pdbx_description
1 polymer ?
#
loop_
_entity_poly.entity_id
_entity_poly.type
_entity_poly.pdbx_seq_one_letter_code
_entity_poly.pdbx_strand_id
1 'polypeptide(L)'
;FNVFREVEPVELPNCNFVKGIGEYGRGGSISLELAGLKYPGLKSFEHDKPGKILLMDLNEEEPTVLELRIIGSKFDLSSFNPHGISTFTDEDNTVYLLVVNHPDFKSTVELFKFQEEEKSLLHLKTIRHKLLPNMNDIVAVGPEHFYATNDHYFLDPFLKSWELYLGLAWSNVVYYSPNEVQMVADGYDFANGINISPDVYVAELMAHKIHVYEKHANWTLTPLKHLDFNTLVDNISVDPVTGDLWVGCHPNGKKIFFYDPKNPPPSEVLRIQDILSEEPKVTVVYAENGTVLQGSTVASVYKGKLLIGTVFHKALYCEL
;
A
#
# COMPACT_ATOMS: atom_id res chain seq x y z
N PHE A 1 -13.62 -0.88 -12.59
CA PHE A 1 -14.37 -1.89 -11.78
C PHE A 1 -14.27 -3.34 -12.27
N ASN A 2 -13.97 -3.64 -13.54
CA ASN A 2 -13.73 -5.02 -14.01
C ASN A 2 -14.81 -6.07 -13.66
N VAL A 3 -16.09 -5.71 -13.80
CA VAL A 3 -17.21 -6.43 -13.17
C VAL A 3 -17.43 -7.87 -13.65
N PHE A 4 -16.89 -8.24 -14.81
CA PHE A 4 -17.02 -9.57 -15.40
C PHE A 4 -15.78 -10.46 -15.19
N ARG A 5 -14.71 -9.93 -14.60
CA ARG A 5 -13.50 -10.71 -14.38
C ARG A 5 -13.73 -11.74 -13.28
N GLU A 6 -13.43 -12.98 -13.61
CA GLU A 6 -13.27 -14.09 -12.68
C GLU A 6 -11.79 -14.50 -12.63
N VAL A 7 -11.44 -15.31 -11.63
CA VAL A 7 -10.05 -15.70 -11.35
C VAL A 7 -9.83 -17.16 -11.71
N GLU A 8 -8.84 -17.40 -12.57
CA GLU A 8 -8.26 -18.72 -12.76
C GLU A 8 -7.26 -18.96 -11.63
N PRO A 9 -7.36 -20.08 -10.88
CA PRO A 9 -6.49 -20.32 -9.75
C PRO A 9 -5.02 -20.47 -10.16
N VAL A 10 -4.13 -19.78 -9.44
CA VAL A 10 -2.69 -20.00 -9.45
C VAL A 10 -2.28 -20.29 -8.01
N GLU A 11 -2.03 -21.56 -7.72
CA GLU A 11 -1.73 -22.04 -6.37
C GLU A 11 -0.22 -21.99 -6.09
N LEU A 12 0.12 -21.71 -4.84
CA LEU A 12 1.49 -21.83 -4.32
C LEU A 12 1.56 -22.96 -3.28
N PRO A 13 2.69 -23.67 -3.20
CA PRO A 13 2.89 -24.64 -2.14
C PRO A 13 2.96 -23.96 -0.77
N ASN A 14 2.45 -24.64 0.26
CA ASN A 14 2.65 -24.29 1.67
C ASN A 14 2.26 -22.86 2.07
N CYS A 15 1.08 -22.39 1.63
CA CYS A 15 0.51 -21.15 2.12
C CYS A 15 -0.18 -21.30 3.48
N ASN A 16 0.19 -20.45 4.45
CA ASN A 16 -0.37 -20.42 5.79
C ASN A 16 -0.87 -19.02 6.15
N PHE A 17 -2.00 -18.93 6.86
CA PHE A 17 -2.42 -17.65 7.41
C PHE A 17 -1.45 -17.17 8.47
N VAL A 18 -1.10 -15.88 8.42
CA VAL A 18 -0.41 -15.24 9.53
C VAL A 18 -1.41 -15.03 10.65
N LYS A 19 -1.12 -15.57 11.83
CA LYS A 19 -2.01 -15.48 12.99
C LYS A 19 -2.03 -14.04 13.52
N GLY A 20 -3.17 -13.36 13.48
CA GLY A 20 -3.38 -12.07 14.16
C GLY A 20 -3.31 -10.78 13.30
N ILE A 21 -3.35 -10.84 11.96
CA ILE A 21 -3.23 -9.68 11.04
C ILE A 21 -4.54 -9.30 10.33
N GLY A 22 -4.68 -8.00 9.96
CA GLY A 22 -5.72 -7.43 9.08
C GLY A 22 -5.28 -6.68 7.79
N GLU A 23 -4.06 -6.13 7.61
CA GLU A 23 -3.49 -5.48 6.37
C GLU A 23 -1.92 -5.43 6.38
N TYR A 24 -1.22 -4.92 5.34
CA TYR A 24 0.26 -5.09 5.17
C TYR A 24 1.05 -3.83 4.75
N GLY A 25 2.33 -3.79 5.16
CA GLY A 25 3.37 -2.91 4.62
C GLY A 25 4.80 -3.47 4.82
N ARG A 26 5.84 -2.78 4.31
CA ARG A 26 7.08 -3.43 3.83
C ARG A 26 8.33 -3.23 4.69
N GLY A 27 9.18 -4.26 4.75
CA GLY A 27 10.59 -4.20 5.17
C GLY A 27 11.33 -5.52 4.87
N GLY A 28 12.67 -5.52 4.92
CA GLY A 28 13.55 -6.62 4.49
C GLY A 28 13.40 -7.92 5.30
N SER A 29 14.32 -8.22 6.21
CA SER A 29 14.14 -9.33 7.17
C SER A 29 12.95 -9.14 8.09
N ILE A 30 12.58 -7.89 8.32
CA ILE A 30 11.53 -7.46 9.23
C ILE A 30 10.43 -6.85 8.36
N SER A 31 9.22 -7.42 8.41
CA SER A 31 8.03 -6.88 7.76
C SER A 31 7.20 -6.04 8.73
N LEU A 32 6.57 -4.97 8.23
CA LEU A 32 5.77 -4.03 9.02
C LEU A 32 4.32 -4.07 8.56
N GLU A 33 3.47 -4.72 9.31
CA GLU A 33 2.09 -4.98 8.93
C GLU A 33 1.15 -3.92 9.47
N LEU A 34 0.00 -3.75 8.83
CA LEU A 34 -1.02 -2.82 9.27
C LEU A 34 -2.25 -3.59 9.72
N ALA A 35 -3.09 -2.97 10.52
CA ALA A 35 -4.36 -3.57 10.86
C ALA A 35 -5.37 -2.51 11.24
N GLY A 36 -6.63 -2.75 10.90
CA GLY A 36 -7.75 -1.98 11.40
C GLY A 36 -8.03 -0.69 10.64
N LEU A 37 -7.62 -0.56 9.38
CA LEU A 37 -8.02 0.54 8.53
C LEU A 37 -9.54 0.64 8.45
N LYS A 38 -9.99 1.88 8.53
CA LYS A 38 -11.39 2.30 8.37
C LYS A 38 -11.42 3.33 7.27
N TYR A 39 -11.67 2.88 6.05
CA TYR A 39 -11.79 3.73 4.89
C TYR A 39 -13.25 3.83 4.42
N PRO A 40 -13.80 5.04 4.18
CA PRO A 40 -15.18 5.21 3.73
C PRO A 40 -15.49 4.39 2.47
N GLY A 41 -16.55 3.58 2.51
CA GLY A 41 -16.97 2.74 1.39
C GLY A 41 -16.34 1.35 1.35
N LEU A 42 -15.33 1.06 2.18
CA LEU A 42 -14.73 -0.27 2.29
C LEU A 42 -15.26 -1.02 3.51
N LYS A 43 -15.25 -2.35 3.44
CA LYS A 43 -15.65 -3.20 4.56
C LYS A 43 -14.60 -3.11 5.68
N SER A 44 -15.07 -3.03 6.92
CA SER A 44 -14.26 -3.28 8.11
C SER A 44 -14.96 -4.31 8.98
N PHE A 45 -14.18 -5.21 9.59
CA PHE A 45 -14.69 -6.19 10.55
C PHE A 45 -14.47 -5.77 12.01
N GLU A 46 -13.62 -4.76 12.26
CA GLU A 46 -13.27 -4.29 13.60
C GLU A 46 -13.52 -2.78 13.75
N HIS A 47 -14.80 -2.38 13.83
CA HIS A 47 -15.19 -0.96 13.85
C HIS A 47 -14.74 -0.19 15.11
N ASP A 48 -14.58 -0.87 16.24
CA ASP A 48 -14.39 -0.23 17.55
C ASP A 48 -12.94 -0.19 18.03
N LYS A 49 -11.99 -0.76 17.28
CA LYS A 49 -10.57 -0.81 17.66
C LYS A 49 -9.75 0.22 16.89
N PRO A 50 -8.77 0.89 17.51
CA PRO A 50 -7.80 1.68 16.75
C PRO A 50 -6.97 0.76 15.87
N GLY A 51 -6.40 1.32 14.81
CA GLY A 51 -5.49 0.59 13.96
C GLY A 51 -4.15 0.32 14.63
N LYS A 52 -3.36 -0.55 14.01
CA LYS A 52 -2.12 -1.09 14.58
C LYS A 52 -1.02 -1.14 13.54
N ILE A 53 0.22 -1.06 14.00
CA ILE A 53 1.40 -1.50 13.25
C ILE A 53 1.89 -2.78 13.90
N LEU A 54 2.08 -3.84 13.11
CA LEU A 54 2.62 -5.11 13.58
C LEU A 54 4.01 -5.33 12.97
N LEU A 55 4.81 -6.15 13.64
CA LEU A 55 6.17 -6.51 13.28
C LEU A 55 6.24 -8.01 13.09
N MET A 56 6.93 -8.46 12.05
CA MET A 56 7.15 -9.88 11.76
C MET A 56 8.60 -10.10 11.32
N ASP A 57 9.33 -11.02 11.96
CA ASP A 57 10.69 -11.40 11.53
C ASP A 57 10.63 -12.57 10.56
N LEU A 58 10.85 -12.29 9.28
CA LEU A 58 10.78 -13.27 8.18
C LEU A 58 11.98 -14.22 8.13
N ASN A 59 12.96 -14.09 9.03
CA ASN A 59 13.99 -15.12 9.20
C ASN A 59 13.55 -16.27 10.10
N GLU A 60 12.48 -16.11 10.87
CA GLU A 60 11.89 -17.20 11.65
C GLU A 60 11.27 -18.25 10.71
N GLU A 61 11.33 -19.53 11.11
CA GLU A 61 10.74 -20.64 10.33
C GLU A 61 9.20 -20.54 10.30
N GLU A 62 8.60 -20.22 11.45
CA GLU A 62 7.19 -19.94 11.62
C GLU A 62 7.00 -18.52 12.20
N PRO A 63 7.12 -17.49 11.36
CA PRO A 63 7.13 -16.11 11.82
C PRO A 63 5.82 -15.71 12.52
N THR A 64 5.97 -15.09 13.69
CA THR A 64 4.85 -14.55 14.46
C THR A 64 4.77 -13.04 14.37
N VAL A 65 3.60 -12.49 14.69
CA VAL A 65 3.35 -11.05 14.64
C VAL A 65 3.34 -10.46 16.02
N LEU A 66 3.93 -9.27 16.13
CA LEU A 66 3.96 -8.48 17.35
C LEU A 66 3.41 -7.10 17.07
N GLU A 67 2.43 -6.66 17.85
CA GLU A 67 1.98 -5.27 17.83
C GLU A 67 3.09 -4.35 18.37
N LEU A 68 3.53 -3.39 17.56
CA LEU A 68 4.51 -2.40 17.97
C LEU A 68 3.88 -1.39 18.92
N ARG A 69 4.53 -1.17 20.05
CA ARG A 69 4.10 -0.14 20.99
C ARG A 69 4.41 1.24 20.42
N ILE A 70 3.38 2.07 20.24
CA ILE A 70 3.58 3.47 19.88
C ILE A 70 3.82 4.30 21.15
N ILE A 71 4.90 5.06 21.16
CA ILE A 71 5.27 5.97 22.25
C ILE A 71 5.38 7.42 21.74
N GLY A 72 5.09 8.37 22.63
CA GLY A 72 5.09 9.80 22.30
C GLY A 72 3.85 10.48 22.87
N SER A 73 4.03 11.47 23.74
CA SER A 73 2.94 12.07 24.52
C SER A 73 1.96 12.93 23.70
N LYS A 74 2.31 13.27 22.47
CA LYS A 74 1.51 14.13 21.59
C LYS A 74 0.71 13.35 20.55
N PHE A 75 0.92 12.05 20.45
CA PHE A 75 0.23 11.21 19.48
C PHE A 75 -1.09 10.69 20.06
N ASP A 76 -2.18 10.94 19.37
CA ASP A 76 -3.50 10.42 19.74
C ASP A 76 -3.68 9.01 19.15
N LEU A 77 -3.36 8.00 19.95
CA LEU A 77 -3.52 6.60 19.56
C LEU A 77 -4.99 6.20 19.38
N SER A 78 -5.93 6.90 20.01
CA SER A 78 -7.35 6.51 19.97
C SER A 78 -8.01 6.74 18.62
N SER A 79 -7.52 7.72 17.86
CA SER A 79 -7.96 8.03 16.49
C SER A 79 -7.03 7.46 15.41
N PHE A 80 -6.05 6.63 15.79
CA PHE A 80 -5.09 6.07 14.84
C PHE A 80 -5.78 5.11 13.86
N ASN A 81 -5.62 5.40 12.58
CA ASN A 81 -6.24 4.72 11.45
C ASN A 81 -5.22 4.66 10.30
N PRO A 82 -4.20 3.79 10.41
CA PRO A 82 -3.09 3.70 9.45
C PRO A 82 -3.56 3.12 8.11
N HIS A 83 -2.92 3.53 7.01
CA HIS A 83 -3.25 3.14 5.65
C HIS A 83 -2.00 2.77 4.82
N GLY A 84 -1.45 3.62 3.96
CA GLY A 84 -0.15 3.35 3.33
C GLY A 84 1.05 3.57 4.27
N ILE A 85 2.16 2.85 4.04
CA ILE A 85 3.41 3.05 4.79
C ILE A 85 4.65 2.99 3.91
N SER A 86 5.67 3.72 4.33
CA SER A 86 7.02 3.60 3.78
C SER A 86 8.07 3.68 4.86
N THR A 87 9.18 2.98 4.65
CA THR A 87 10.37 3.10 5.49
C THR A 87 11.44 3.92 4.81
N PHE A 88 12.29 4.57 5.60
CA PHE A 88 13.53 5.20 5.15
C PHE A 88 14.62 4.87 6.17
N THR A 89 15.76 4.34 5.69
CA THR A 89 16.93 4.08 6.54
C THR A 89 17.96 5.15 6.26
N ASP A 90 18.31 5.93 7.29
CA ASP A 90 19.28 7.01 7.19
C ASP A 90 20.73 6.47 7.23
N GLU A 91 21.71 7.33 6.94
CA GLU A 91 23.13 6.95 6.88
C GLU A 91 23.66 6.38 8.22
N ASP A 92 23.05 6.77 9.34
CA ASP A 92 23.37 6.27 10.68
C ASP A 92 22.65 4.96 11.05
N ASN A 93 21.94 4.35 10.09
CA ASN A 93 21.04 3.20 10.24
C ASN A 93 19.79 3.47 11.09
N THR A 94 19.45 4.73 11.37
CA THR A 94 18.15 5.05 11.95
C THR A 94 17.05 4.69 10.94
N VAL A 95 16.13 3.82 11.37
CA VAL A 95 14.96 3.45 10.58
C VAL A 95 13.80 4.38 10.94
N TYR A 96 13.35 5.13 9.94
CA TYR A 96 12.12 5.92 9.99
C TYR A 96 10.98 5.14 9.35
N LEU A 97 9.82 5.19 9.98
CA LEU A 97 8.56 4.68 9.44
C LEU A 97 7.61 5.86 9.25
N LEU A 98 7.19 6.09 8.02
CA LEU A 98 6.18 7.07 7.67
C LEU A 98 4.86 6.32 7.43
N VAL A 99 3.79 6.80 8.04
CA VAL A 99 2.48 6.15 8.01
C VAL A 99 1.41 7.14 7.58
N VAL A 100 0.72 6.87 6.47
CA VAL A 100 -0.53 7.56 6.14
C VAL A 100 -1.56 7.21 7.22
N ASN A 101 -2.21 8.22 7.77
CA ASN A 101 -3.16 8.08 8.85
C ASN A 101 -4.43 8.88 8.55
N HIS A 102 -5.58 8.33 8.94
CA HIS A 102 -6.90 8.91 8.70
C HIS A 102 -7.70 9.21 9.98
N PRO A 103 -7.22 10.09 10.87
CA PRO A 103 -7.92 10.43 12.10
C PRO A 103 -9.12 11.32 11.78
N ASP A 104 -10.31 10.94 12.23
CA ASP A 104 -11.55 11.72 12.08
C ASP A 104 -11.80 12.23 10.65
N PHE A 105 -11.65 11.35 9.64
CA PHE A 105 -11.81 11.65 8.20
C PHE A 105 -10.82 12.67 7.63
N LYS A 106 -9.73 12.98 8.35
CA LYS A 106 -8.61 13.76 7.82
C LYS A 106 -7.58 12.84 7.17
N SER A 107 -6.54 13.41 6.58
CA SER A 107 -5.39 12.67 6.10
C SER A 107 -4.11 13.33 6.62
N THR A 108 -3.22 12.51 7.17
CA THR A 108 -1.95 12.92 7.77
C THR A 108 -0.87 11.91 7.42
N VAL A 109 0.41 12.31 7.51
CA VAL A 109 1.53 11.36 7.58
C VAL A 109 2.15 11.44 8.95
N GLU A 110 2.22 10.32 9.65
CA GLU A 110 2.84 10.19 10.95
C GLU A 110 4.26 9.67 10.76
N LEU A 111 5.24 10.45 11.24
CA LEU A 111 6.65 10.07 11.22
C LEU A 111 7.02 9.44 12.56
N PHE A 112 7.50 8.20 12.49
CA PHE A 112 8.02 7.44 13.63
C PHE A 112 9.50 7.12 13.44
N LYS A 113 10.24 7.05 14.55
CA LYS A 113 11.52 6.35 14.63
C LYS A 113 11.28 4.94 15.16
N PHE A 114 11.74 3.93 14.44
CA PHE A 114 11.70 2.55 14.90
C PHE A 114 12.81 2.30 15.93
N GLN A 115 12.43 1.62 17.02
CA GLN A 115 13.32 1.22 18.11
C GLN A 115 13.27 -0.31 18.21
N GLU A 116 14.27 -0.95 17.60
CA GLU A 116 14.30 -2.41 17.40
C GLU A 116 14.38 -3.18 18.73
N GLU A 117 15.25 -2.75 19.65
CA GLU A 117 15.43 -3.41 20.95
C GLU A 117 14.14 -3.37 21.79
N GLU A 118 13.47 -2.22 21.82
CA GLU A 118 12.23 -2.02 22.58
C GLU A 118 10.97 -2.46 21.82
N LYS A 119 11.09 -2.83 20.55
CA LYS A 119 9.97 -3.17 19.65
C LYS A 119 8.88 -2.09 19.71
N SER A 120 9.31 -0.84 19.56
CA SER A 120 8.44 0.34 19.64
C SER A 120 8.65 1.35 18.52
N LEU A 121 7.63 2.19 18.32
CA LEU A 121 7.63 3.31 17.39
C LEU A 121 7.55 4.60 18.18
N LEU A 122 8.62 5.40 18.16
CA LEU A 122 8.64 6.74 18.74
C LEU A 122 8.05 7.73 17.75
N HIS A 123 6.87 8.27 18.04
CA HIS A 123 6.27 9.34 17.24
C HIS A 123 7.11 10.61 17.33
N LEU A 124 7.49 11.14 16.17
CA LEU A 124 8.29 12.35 16.04
C LEU A 124 7.45 13.54 15.56
N LYS A 125 6.58 13.31 14.57
CA LYS A 125 5.89 14.41 13.87
C LYS A 125 4.60 13.93 13.19
N THR A 126 3.60 14.79 13.21
CA THR A 126 2.41 14.68 12.35
C THR A 126 2.52 15.69 11.23
N ILE A 127 2.55 15.22 9.99
CA ILE A 127 2.66 16.01 8.77
C ILE A 127 1.28 16.17 8.14
N ARG A 128 0.96 17.42 7.77
CA ARG A 128 -0.28 17.79 7.08
C ARG A 128 0.03 18.88 6.08
N HIS A 129 -0.63 18.85 4.93
CA HIS A 129 -0.50 19.91 3.94
C HIS A 129 -1.77 20.04 3.10
N LYS A 130 -2.05 21.23 2.57
CA LYS A 130 -3.23 21.49 1.72
C LYS A 130 -3.26 20.66 0.43
N LEU A 131 -2.09 20.23 -0.05
CA LEU A 131 -1.93 19.36 -1.23
C LEU A 131 -2.00 17.87 -0.87
N LEU A 132 -2.20 17.53 0.40
CA LEU A 132 -2.31 16.15 0.88
C LEU A 132 -3.70 15.90 1.49
N PRO A 133 -4.80 16.19 0.77
CA PRO A 133 -6.14 16.09 1.33
C PRO A 133 -6.57 14.63 1.61
N ASN A 134 -6.14 13.66 0.80
CA ASN A 134 -6.67 12.29 0.78
C ASN A 134 -5.60 11.27 0.42
N MET A 135 -4.53 11.21 1.20
CA MET A 135 -3.43 10.31 0.89
C MET A 135 -3.87 8.85 0.96
N ASN A 136 -3.43 8.04 0.01
CA ASN A 136 -3.62 6.60 -0.02
C ASN A 136 -2.33 5.91 0.44
N ASP A 137 -1.25 6.13 -0.32
CA ASP A 137 0.07 5.58 -0.02
C ASP A 137 1.19 6.61 -0.22
N ILE A 138 2.37 6.29 0.30
CA ILE A 138 3.57 7.12 0.20
C ILE A 138 4.80 6.27 -0.11
N VAL A 139 5.80 6.91 -0.72
CA VAL A 139 7.16 6.36 -0.79
C VAL A 139 8.16 7.38 -0.27
N ALA A 140 8.88 7.00 0.78
CA ALA A 140 9.84 7.84 1.47
C ALA A 140 11.16 7.92 0.71
N VAL A 141 11.68 9.14 0.57
CA VAL A 141 12.98 9.45 -0.05
C VAL A 141 13.88 10.23 0.91
N GLY A 142 13.49 10.30 2.17
CA GLY A 142 14.19 10.93 3.28
C GLY A 142 13.39 10.81 4.58
N PRO A 143 13.92 11.25 5.73
CA PRO A 143 13.25 11.10 7.03
C PRO A 143 11.87 11.76 7.09
N GLU A 144 11.71 12.90 6.41
CA GLU A 144 10.43 13.61 6.26
C GLU A 144 10.20 14.09 4.81
N HIS A 145 10.69 13.30 3.84
CA HIS A 145 10.56 13.56 2.40
C HIS A 145 9.90 12.37 1.73
N PHE A 146 8.85 12.59 0.93
CA PHE A 146 8.13 11.50 0.30
C PHE A 146 7.34 11.96 -0.93
N TYR A 147 7.04 11.02 -1.82
CA TYR A 147 5.93 11.15 -2.76
C TYR A 147 4.68 10.53 -2.15
N ALA A 148 3.52 11.13 -2.39
CA ALA A 148 2.23 10.67 -1.89
C ALA A 148 1.21 10.62 -3.02
N THR A 149 0.42 9.57 -3.07
CA THR A 149 -0.79 9.49 -3.90
C THR A 149 -1.97 10.04 -3.13
N ASN A 150 -2.72 10.97 -3.71
CA ASN A 150 -4.05 11.32 -3.22
C ASN A 150 -5.08 10.56 -4.04
N ASP A 151 -5.81 9.61 -3.46
CA ASP A 151 -6.76 8.78 -4.21
C ASP A 151 -7.99 9.52 -4.74
N HIS A 152 -8.33 10.66 -4.12
CA HIS A 152 -9.44 11.53 -4.51
C HIS A 152 -9.05 12.99 -4.38
N TYR A 153 -9.66 13.83 -5.21
CA TYR A 153 -9.62 15.28 -5.08
C TYR A 153 -10.51 15.77 -3.93
N PHE A 154 -11.75 15.26 -3.83
CA PHE A 154 -12.69 15.76 -2.83
C PHE A 154 -12.46 15.15 -1.44
N LEU A 155 -12.65 15.95 -0.38
CA LEU A 155 -12.55 15.47 1.01
C LEU A 155 -13.84 14.81 1.51
N ASP A 156 -14.98 15.35 1.09
CA ASP A 156 -16.30 14.90 1.53
C ASP A 156 -16.59 13.48 0.99
N PRO A 157 -16.93 12.48 1.83
CA PRO A 157 -17.13 11.11 1.39
C PRO A 157 -18.23 10.93 0.33
N PHE A 158 -19.25 11.78 0.33
CA PHE A 158 -20.31 11.74 -0.68
C PHE A 158 -19.77 12.24 -2.02
N LEU A 159 -19.02 13.35 -2.03
CA LEU A 159 -18.35 13.84 -3.24
C LEU A 159 -17.29 12.87 -3.77
N LYS A 160 -16.50 12.22 -2.90
CA LYS A 160 -15.57 11.15 -3.29
C LYS A 160 -16.26 10.02 -4.03
N SER A 161 -17.40 9.58 -3.50
CA SER A 161 -18.19 8.52 -4.14
C SER A 161 -18.61 8.93 -5.57
N TRP A 162 -19.08 10.16 -5.76
CA TRP A 162 -19.43 10.67 -7.08
C TRP A 162 -18.22 10.87 -7.99
N GLU A 163 -17.08 11.31 -7.45
CA GLU A 163 -15.82 11.43 -8.20
C GLU A 163 -15.45 10.08 -8.84
N LEU A 164 -15.53 9.00 -8.06
CA LEU A 164 -15.30 7.64 -8.53
C LEU A 164 -16.36 7.17 -9.55
N TYR A 165 -17.65 7.35 -9.28
CA TYR A 165 -18.72 6.89 -10.18
C TYR A 165 -18.75 7.63 -11.53
N LEU A 166 -18.40 8.91 -11.52
CA LEU A 166 -18.34 9.73 -12.73
C LEU A 166 -17.02 9.55 -13.48
N GLY A 167 -16.02 8.87 -12.89
CA GLY A 167 -14.69 8.67 -13.47
C GLY A 167 -14.00 10.01 -13.76
N LEU A 168 -14.06 10.96 -12.81
CA LEU A 168 -13.51 12.31 -13.04
C LEU A 168 -12.00 12.32 -13.23
N ALA A 169 -11.31 11.30 -12.69
CA ALA A 169 -9.86 11.13 -12.76
C ALA A 169 -9.07 12.36 -12.25
N TRP A 170 -9.45 12.89 -11.07
CA TRP A 170 -8.81 14.08 -10.45
C TRP A 170 -7.82 13.73 -9.33
N SER A 171 -7.53 12.44 -9.16
CA SER A 171 -6.46 11.96 -8.28
C SER A 171 -5.09 12.43 -8.80
N ASN A 172 -4.13 12.57 -7.89
CA ASN A 172 -2.82 13.15 -8.17
C ASN A 172 -1.72 12.58 -7.27
N VAL A 173 -0.47 12.91 -7.63
CA VAL A 173 0.75 12.59 -6.88
C VAL A 173 1.43 13.89 -6.47
N VAL A 174 1.84 13.95 -5.20
CA VAL A 174 2.46 15.12 -4.59
C VAL A 174 3.81 14.73 -4.00
N TYR A 175 4.85 15.52 -4.31
CA TYR A 175 6.11 15.49 -3.58
C TYR A 175 6.01 16.41 -2.36
N TYR A 176 6.39 15.89 -1.19
CA TYR A 176 6.47 16.63 0.06
C TYR A 176 7.91 16.66 0.59
N SER A 177 8.32 17.85 1.03
CA SER A 177 9.45 18.10 1.90
C SER A 177 9.12 19.24 2.88
N PRO A 178 9.93 19.47 3.92
CA PRO A 178 9.74 20.61 4.82
C PRO A 178 9.81 21.97 4.13
N ASN A 179 10.57 22.08 3.05
CA ASN A 179 10.87 23.35 2.37
C ASN A 179 10.03 23.57 1.11
N GLU A 180 9.58 22.49 0.46
CA GLU A 180 8.88 22.51 -0.81
C GLU A 180 7.83 21.41 -0.86
N VAL A 181 6.62 21.75 -1.29
CA VAL A 181 5.54 20.80 -1.54
C VAL A 181 4.91 21.12 -2.88
N GLN A 182 4.92 20.16 -3.81
CA GLN A 182 4.46 20.36 -5.18
C GLN A 182 3.73 19.13 -5.71
N MET A 183 2.70 19.37 -6.53
CA MET A 183 2.09 18.32 -7.34
C MET A 183 3.04 17.97 -8.47
N VAL A 184 3.33 16.67 -8.64
CA VAL A 184 4.31 16.17 -9.60
C VAL A 184 3.70 15.32 -10.71
N ALA A 185 2.47 14.84 -10.53
CA ALA A 185 1.64 14.22 -11.56
C ALA A 185 0.16 14.33 -11.17
N ASP A 186 -0.75 14.36 -12.14
CA ASP A 186 -2.20 14.43 -11.93
C ASP A 186 -2.95 13.66 -13.03
N GLY A 187 -4.29 13.66 -12.94
CA GLY A 187 -5.15 13.07 -13.96
C GLY A 187 -5.38 11.56 -13.80
N TYR A 188 -5.25 11.04 -12.57
CA TYR A 188 -5.43 9.62 -12.29
C TYR A 188 -6.89 9.29 -11.95
N ASP A 189 -7.38 8.15 -12.44
CA ASP A 189 -8.56 7.47 -11.91
C ASP A 189 -8.16 6.58 -10.72
N PHE A 190 -8.14 7.20 -9.54
CA PHE A 190 -7.78 6.58 -8.26
C PHE A 190 -6.29 6.13 -8.20
N ALA A 191 -5.37 7.07 -8.02
CA ALA A 191 -3.97 6.75 -7.69
C ALA A 191 -3.90 6.10 -6.31
N ASN A 192 -3.22 4.96 -6.23
CA ASN A 192 -3.21 4.09 -5.06
C ASN A 192 -1.77 3.82 -4.62
N GLY A 193 -1.25 2.60 -4.83
CA GLY A 193 0.14 2.26 -4.53
C GLY A 193 1.17 3.15 -5.22
N ILE A 194 2.21 3.51 -4.48
CA ILE A 194 3.37 4.22 -5.03
C ILE A 194 4.66 3.62 -4.48
N ASN A 195 5.64 3.40 -5.35
CA ASN A 195 6.94 2.93 -4.91
C ASN A 195 8.06 3.45 -5.81
N ILE A 196 9.31 3.18 -5.44
CA ILE A 196 10.49 3.74 -6.06
C ILE A 196 11.59 2.69 -6.25
N SER A 197 12.28 2.81 -7.37
CA SER A 197 13.62 2.23 -7.61
C SER A 197 14.48 3.37 -8.23
N PRO A 198 15.24 3.27 -9.34
CA PRO A 198 15.68 4.50 -10.01
C PRO A 198 14.51 5.41 -10.43
N ASP A 199 13.39 4.78 -10.82
CA ASP A 199 12.15 5.41 -11.29
C ASP A 199 11.03 5.33 -10.25
N VAL A 200 9.99 6.14 -10.40
CA VAL A 200 8.79 6.12 -9.57
C VAL A 200 7.68 5.34 -10.28
N TYR A 201 7.00 4.46 -9.55
CA TYR A 201 5.90 3.65 -10.03
C TYR A 201 4.61 4.05 -9.31
N VAL A 202 3.54 4.27 -10.06
CA VAL A 202 2.23 4.67 -9.51
C VAL A 202 1.15 3.74 -10.05
N ALA A 203 0.41 3.08 -9.16
CA ALA A 203 -0.78 2.32 -9.51
C ALA A 203 -1.97 3.25 -9.69
N GLU A 204 -2.63 3.16 -10.83
CA GLU A 204 -3.92 3.78 -11.13
C GLU A 204 -4.99 2.69 -11.10
N LEU A 205 -5.61 2.55 -9.92
CA LEU A 205 -6.42 1.41 -9.54
C LEU A 205 -7.59 1.20 -10.51
N MET A 206 -8.30 2.28 -10.86
CA MET A 206 -9.54 2.18 -11.63
C MET A 206 -9.31 2.14 -13.15
N ALA A 207 -8.19 2.66 -13.62
CA ALA A 207 -7.74 2.51 -15.00
C ALA A 207 -7.02 1.17 -15.26
N HIS A 208 -6.71 0.41 -14.20
CA HIS A 208 -5.97 -0.85 -14.26
C HIS A 208 -4.56 -0.66 -14.85
N LYS A 209 -3.84 0.39 -14.42
CA LYS A 209 -2.53 0.76 -14.97
C LYS A 209 -1.47 0.91 -13.89
N ILE A 210 -0.24 0.59 -14.26
CA ILE A 210 0.95 1.06 -13.51
C ILE A 210 1.71 2.02 -14.41
N HIS A 211 1.88 3.24 -13.93
CA HIS A 211 2.65 4.29 -14.59
C HIS A 211 4.09 4.27 -14.11
N VAL A 212 5.02 4.48 -15.04
CA VAL A 212 6.46 4.57 -14.78
C VAL A 212 6.91 5.99 -15.07
N TYR A 213 7.57 6.61 -14.10
CA TYR A 213 8.05 7.98 -14.16
C TYR A 213 9.56 8.05 -13.95
N GLU A 214 10.24 8.81 -14.81
CA GLU A 214 11.62 9.22 -14.55
C GLU A 214 11.62 10.21 -13.39
N LYS A 215 12.43 9.95 -12.37
CA LYS A 215 12.59 10.84 -11.21
C LYS A 215 13.83 11.71 -11.36
N HIS A 216 13.62 13.01 -11.51
CA HIS A 216 14.69 14.00 -11.66
C HIS A 216 15.33 14.39 -10.32
N ALA A 217 16.51 15.00 -10.37
CA ALA A 217 17.25 15.47 -9.18
C ALA A 217 16.53 16.60 -8.42
N ASN A 218 15.64 17.34 -9.09
CA ASN A 218 14.78 18.37 -8.49
C ASN A 218 13.43 17.82 -8.02
N TRP A 219 13.31 16.49 -7.89
CA TRP A 219 12.12 15.77 -7.42
C TRP A 219 10.90 15.80 -8.35
N THR A 220 10.99 16.45 -9.52
CA THR A 220 9.94 16.38 -10.53
C THR A 220 9.91 15.01 -11.22
N LEU A 221 8.75 14.67 -11.77
CA LEU A 221 8.51 13.40 -12.46
C LEU A 221 8.22 13.66 -13.94
N THR A 222 8.77 12.83 -14.83
CA THR A 222 8.40 12.83 -16.26
C THR A 222 7.83 11.47 -16.64
N PRO A 223 6.64 11.40 -17.27
CA PRO A 223 6.07 10.13 -17.69
C PRO A 223 7.01 9.42 -18.68
N LEU A 224 7.33 8.15 -18.41
CA LEU A 224 8.08 7.29 -19.33
C LEU A 224 7.16 6.39 -20.12
N LYS A 225 6.34 5.59 -19.43
CA LYS A 225 5.34 4.70 -20.02
C LYS A 225 4.33 4.23 -18.98
N HIS A 226 3.35 3.46 -19.42
CA HIS A 226 2.46 2.71 -18.54
C HIS A 226 2.33 1.27 -19.03
N LEU A 227 1.91 0.40 -18.11
CA LEU A 227 1.50 -0.97 -18.39
C LEU A 227 0.00 -1.07 -18.08
N ASP A 228 -0.76 -1.68 -18.98
CA ASP A 228 -2.18 -2.00 -18.81
C ASP A 228 -2.36 -3.42 -18.28
N PHE A 229 -3.32 -3.59 -17.38
CA PHE A 229 -3.63 -4.88 -16.77
C PHE A 229 -5.13 -5.18 -16.88
N ASN A 230 -5.46 -6.48 -16.80
CA ASN A 230 -6.86 -6.92 -16.70
C ASN A 230 -7.28 -7.12 -15.23
N THR A 231 -6.77 -6.29 -14.32
CA THR A 231 -7.00 -6.35 -12.87
C THR A 231 -6.81 -4.97 -12.27
N LEU A 232 -7.47 -4.67 -11.15
CA LEU A 232 -7.27 -3.39 -10.47
C LEU A 232 -5.99 -3.51 -9.64
N VAL A 233 -4.91 -2.85 -10.08
CA VAL A 233 -3.62 -2.83 -9.40
C VAL A 233 -3.66 -1.92 -8.18
N ASP A 234 -3.26 -2.44 -7.01
CA ASP A 234 -3.37 -1.74 -5.73
C ASP A 234 -1.98 -1.29 -5.25
N ASN A 235 -1.44 -1.84 -4.15
CA ASN A 235 -0.11 -1.45 -3.66
C ASN A 235 1.03 -2.12 -4.43
N ILE A 236 2.12 -1.37 -4.61
CA ILE A 236 3.33 -1.78 -5.32
C ILE A 236 4.47 -1.99 -4.31
N SER A 237 5.13 -3.14 -4.41
CA SER A 237 6.35 -3.50 -3.69
C SER A 237 7.50 -3.69 -4.68
N VAL A 238 8.69 -3.14 -4.42
CA VAL A 238 9.86 -3.26 -5.33
C VAL A 238 10.94 -4.14 -4.73
N ASP A 239 11.21 -5.34 -5.24
CA ASP A 239 12.32 -6.17 -4.73
C ASP A 239 13.66 -5.41 -4.83
N PRO A 240 14.37 -5.11 -3.72
CA PRO A 240 15.57 -4.28 -3.76
C PRO A 240 16.74 -4.96 -4.49
N VAL A 241 16.70 -6.28 -4.69
CA VAL A 241 17.78 -7.01 -5.38
C VAL A 241 17.61 -6.96 -6.89
N THR A 242 16.41 -7.24 -7.38
CA THR A 242 16.13 -7.34 -8.83
C THR A 242 15.53 -6.06 -9.43
N GLY A 243 14.88 -5.23 -8.61
CA GLY A 243 14.01 -4.14 -9.08
C GLY A 243 12.64 -4.61 -9.58
N ASP A 244 12.32 -5.91 -9.46
CA ASP A 244 11.02 -6.45 -9.86
C ASP A 244 9.88 -5.85 -9.00
N LEU A 245 8.76 -5.52 -9.64
CA LEU A 245 7.57 -5.09 -8.94
C LEU A 245 6.73 -6.31 -8.54
N TRP A 246 6.26 -6.29 -7.31
CA TRP A 246 5.30 -7.22 -6.72
C TRP A 246 4.04 -6.43 -6.37
N VAL A 247 2.91 -6.83 -6.93
CA VAL A 247 1.70 -6.00 -6.91
C VAL A 247 0.55 -6.85 -6.38
N GLY A 248 -0.11 -6.37 -5.34
CA GLY A 248 -1.40 -6.92 -4.93
C GLY A 248 -2.50 -6.33 -5.79
N CYS A 249 -3.49 -7.14 -6.16
CA CYS A 249 -4.51 -6.74 -7.11
C CYS A 249 -5.91 -7.18 -6.67
N HIS A 250 -6.91 -6.44 -7.16
CA HIS A 250 -8.33 -6.78 -7.04
C HIS A 250 -8.86 -7.17 -8.43
N PRO A 251 -9.00 -8.47 -8.74
CA PRO A 251 -9.48 -8.91 -10.05
C PRO A 251 -10.85 -8.36 -10.41
N ASN A 252 -11.75 -8.22 -9.43
CA ASN A 252 -13.11 -7.72 -9.64
C ASN A 252 -13.42 -6.59 -8.67
N GLY A 253 -13.39 -5.35 -9.18
CA GLY A 253 -13.67 -4.13 -8.44
C GLY A 253 -15.05 -4.12 -7.77
N LYS A 254 -16.07 -4.75 -8.38
CA LYS A 254 -17.39 -4.82 -7.74
C LYS A 254 -17.33 -5.59 -6.42
N LYS A 255 -16.60 -6.70 -6.36
CA LYS A 255 -16.54 -7.56 -5.17
C LYS A 255 -15.78 -6.90 -4.02
N ILE A 256 -14.78 -6.05 -4.30
CA ILE A 256 -14.03 -5.32 -3.26
C ILE A 256 -14.78 -4.07 -2.76
N PHE A 257 -15.34 -3.26 -3.65
CA PHE A 257 -16.05 -2.02 -3.27
C PHE A 257 -17.48 -2.26 -2.75
N PHE A 258 -18.12 -3.37 -3.14
CA PHE A 258 -19.46 -3.75 -2.71
C PHE A 258 -19.45 -5.14 -2.08
N TYR A 259 -18.81 -5.23 -0.92
CA TYR A 259 -18.60 -6.49 -0.22
C TYR A 259 -19.90 -7.29 -0.01
N ASP A 260 -19.90 -8.52 -0.52
CA ASP A 260 -20.92 -9.54 -0.26
C ASP A 260 -20.23 -10.79 0.30
N PRO A 261 -20.51 -11.22 1.54
CA PRO A 261 -19.89 -12.41 2.12
C PRO A 261 -20.21 -13.70 1.35
N LYS A 262 -21.24 -13.72 0.49
CA LYS A 262 -21.56 -14.87 -0.37
C LYS A 262 -20.80 -14.85 -1.70
N ASN A 263 -20.17 -13.74 -2.04
CA ASN A 263 -19.39 -13.55 -3.26
C ASN A 263 -18.17 -12.64 -2.94
N PRO A 264 -17.25 -13.12 -2.09
CA PRO A 264 -16.15 -12.31 -1.57
C PRO A 264 -15.17 -11.86 -2.65
N PRO A 265 -14.36 -10.82 -2.40
CA PRO A 265 -13.34 -10.37 -3.34
C PRO A 265 -12.23 -11.42 -3.53
N PRO A 266 -11.84 -11.72 -4.77
CA PRO A 266 -10.67 -12.55 -5.08
C PRO A 266 -9.36 -11.90 -4.64
N SER A 267 -8.28 -12.68 -4.67
CA SER A 267 -6.90 -12.20 -4.50
C SER A 267 -6.05 -12.55 -5.72
N GLU A 268 -5.15 -11.66 -6.13
CA GLU A 268 -4.22 -11.86 -7.24
C GLU A 268 -2.91 -11.11 -6.94
N VAL A 269 -1.78 -11.76 -7.23
CA VAL A 269 -0.44 -11.20 -7.07
C VAL A 269 0.27 -11.25 -8.41
N LEU A 270 0.78 -10.11 -8.86
CA LEU A 270 1.60 -9.99 -10.06
C LEU A 270 3.06 -9.78 -9.70
N ARG A 271 3.96 -10.43 -10.45
CA ARG A 271 5.38 -10.07 -10.54
C ARG A 271 5.63 -9.46 -11.92
N ILE A 272 6.26 -8.29 -11.94
CA ILE A 272 6.61 -7.56 -13.17
C ILE A 272 8.12 -7.42 -13.21
N GLN A 273 8.73 -7.98 -14.24
CA GLN A 273 10.18 -7.98 -14.45
C GLN A 273 10.55 -7.12 -15.65
N ASP A 274 11.76 -6.56 -15.62
CA ASP A 274 12.32 -5.77 -16.71
C ASP A 274 11.37 -4.66 -17.16
N ILE A 275 10.82 -3.92 -16.18
CA ILE A 275 9.69 -3.02 -16.41
C ILE A 275 9.98 -1.97 -17.47
N LEU A 276 11.24 -1.58 -17.71
CA LEU A 276 11.64 -0.61 -18.73
C LEU A 276 11.80 -1.19 -20.15
N SER A 277 11.90 -2.51 -20.31
CA SER A 277 12.05 -3.15 -21.62
C SER A 277 10.83 -2.94 -22.53
N GLU A 278 10.96 -3.20 -23.84
CA GLU A 278 9.84 -3.09 -24.79
C GLU A 278 8.69 -4.04 -24.43
N GLU A 279 9.01 -5.23 -23.91
CA GLU A 279 8.05 -6.25 -23.48
C GLU A 279 8.33 -6.70 -22.04
N PRO A 280 7.86 -5.94 -21.03
CA PRO A 280 7.97 -6.34 -19.63
C PRO A 280 7.32 -7.69 -19.38
N LYS A 281 7.97 -8.55 -18.60
CA LYS A 281 7.42 -9.85 -18.26
C LYS A 281 6.49 -9.72 -17.05
N VAL A 282 5.19 -9.94 -17.28
CA VAL A 282 4.16 -9.95 -16.24
C VAL A 282 3.77 -11.40 -15.95
N THR A 283 3.89 -11.82 -14.68
CA THR A 283 3.55 -13.17 -14.23
C THR A 283 2.54 -13.10 -13.10
N VAL A 284 1.43 -13.84 -13.21
CA VAL A 284 0.53 -14.10 -12.07
C VAL A 284 1.21 -15.15 -11.20
N VAL A 285 1.59 -14.77 -9.97
CA VAL A 285 2.32 -15.64 -9.03
C VAL A 285 1.38 -16.37 -8.08
N TYR A 286 0.29 -15.71 -7.70
CA TYR A 286 -0.76 -16.27 -6.86
C TYR A 286 -2.11 -15.71 -7.31
N ALA A 287 -3.14 -16.55 -7.39
CA ALA A 287 -4.49 -16.09 -7.68
C ALA A 287 -5.54 -17.06 -7.13
N GLU A 288 -6.54 -16.54 -6.42
CA GLU A 288 -7.64 -17.35 -5.89
C GLU A 288 -8.93 -16.52 -5.74
N ASN A 289 -10.08 -17.17 -5.60
CA ASN A 289 -11.42 -16.57 -5.72
C ASN A 289 -12.00 -15.94 -4.43
N GLY A 290 -11.23 -15.88 -3.33
CA GLY A 290 -11.63 -15.34 -2.03
C GLY A 290 -12.05 -16.41 -1.01
N THR A 291 -11.81 -17.70 -1.31
CA THR A 291 -12.12 -18.80 -0.37
C THR A 291 -11.11 -18.90 0.76
N VAL A 292 -9.88 -18.42 0.55
CA VAL A 292 -8.79 -18.43 1.54
C VAL A 292 -8.49 -16.99 1.98
N LEU A 293 -8.05 -16.15 1.05
CA LEU A 293 -7.62 -14.77 1.22
C LEU A 293 -8.48 -13.83 0.38
N GLN A 294 -9.10 -12.84 1.00
CA GLN A 294 -10.08 -11.97 0.35
C GLN A 294 -9.51 -10.57 0.12
N GLY A 295 -9.43 -10.13 -1.14
CA GLY A 295 -9.08 -8.76 -1.51
C GLY A 295 -7.62 -8.41 -1.20
N SER A 296 -6.68 -9.11 -1.84
CA SER A 296 -5.25 -8.82 -1.71
C SER A 296 -4.90 -7.40 -2.17
N THR A 297 -4.17 -6.67 -1.35
CA THR A 297 -3.78 -5.27 -1.63
C THR A 297 -2.31 -5.14 -1.97
N VAL A 298 -1.48 -6.02 -1.40
CA VAL A 298 -0.03 -5.88 -1.47
C VAL A 298 0.60 -7.26 -1.33
N ALA A 299 1.76 -7.41 -1.96
CA ALA A 299 2.56 -8.60 -1.86
C ALA A 299 4.04 -8.24 -1.87
N SER A 300 4.84 -8.90 -1.04
CA SER A 300 6.29 -8.72 -1.01
C SER A 300 7.00 -10.06 -0.86
N VAL A 301 8.29 -10.08 -1.21
CA VAL A 301 9.09 -11.30 -1.18
C VAL A 301 10.35 -11.14 -0.36
N TYR A 302 10.71 -12.20 0.35
CA TYR A 302 11.96 -12.27 1.09
C TYR A 302 12.46 -13.72 1.14
N LYS A 303 13.68 -13.97 0.66
CA LYS A 303 14.36 -15.29 0.69
C LYS A 303 13.49 -16.48 0.26
N GLY A 304 12.77 -16.34 -0.85
CA GLY A 304 11.91 -17.42 -1.40
C GLY A 304 10.53 -17.53 -0.75
N LYS A 305 10.18 -16.58 0.11
CA LYS A 305 8.86 -16.49 0.75
C LYS A 305 8.07 -15.35 0.14
N LEU A 306 6.76 -15.53 0.05
CA LEU A 306 5.80 -14.51 -0.38
C LEU A 306 4.88 -14.18 0.79
N LEU A 307 4.74 -12.90 1.10
CA LEU A 307 3.78 -12.40 2.10
C LEU A 307 2.75 -11.52 1.39
N ILE A 308 1.47 -11.83 1.59
CA ILE A 308 0.32 -11.19 0.93
C ILE A 308 -0.60 -10.58 1.99
N GLY A 309 -0.83 -9.28 1.92
CA GLY A 309 -1.82 -8.57 2.75
C GLY A 309 -3.13 -8.31 2.01
N THR A 310 -4.17 -7.99 2.77
CA THR A 310 -5.51 -7.64 2.25
C THR A 310 -5.96 -6.30 2.78
N VAL A 311 -7.11 -5.77 2.30
CA VAL A 311 -7.67 -4.47 2.77
C VAL A 311 -8.30 -4.59 4.18
N PHE A 312 -8.84 -5.75 4.51
CA PHE A 312 -9.65 -5.87 5.72
C PHE A 312 -9.75 -7.29 6.27
N HIS A 313 -9.09 -8.27 5.67
CA HIS A 313 -9.32 -9.67 6.00
C HIS A 313 -8.18 -10.26 6.84
N LYS A 314 -7.21 -10.89 6.18
CA LYS A 314 -6.09 -11.63 6.79
C LYS A 314 -4.82 -11.38 5.99
N ALA A 315 -3.72 -11.99 6.41
CA ALA A 315 -2.51 -12.10 5.61
C ALA A 315 -2.15 -13.57 5.36
N LEU A 316 -1.47 -13.82 4.24
CA LEU A 316 -1.04 -15.15 3.81
C LEU A 316 0.48 -15.17 3.59
N TYR A 317 1.15 -16.19 4.12
CA TYR A 317 2.58 -16.40 3.99
C TYR A 317 2.83 -17.73 3.27
N CYS A 318 3.55 -17.70 2.14
CA CYS A 318 3.71 -18.83 1.22
C CYS A 318 5.17 -19.06 0.84
N GLU A 319 5.48 -20.26 0.36
CA GLU A 319 6.72 -20.56 -0.37
C GLU A 319 6.55 -20.20 -1.85
N LEU A 320 7.64 -19.76 -2.49
CA LEU A 320 7.73 -19.51 -3.94
C LEU A 320 8.35 -20.67 -4.72
#